data_AF-A0A7U3YJ79-F1
#
_entry.id   AF-A0A7U3YJ79-F1
#
_cell.length_a   1.000
_cell.length_b   1.000
_cell.length_c   1.000
_cell.angle_alpha   90.00
_cell.angle_beta   90.00
_cell.angle_gamma   90.00
#
_symmetry.space_group_name_H-M   'P 1'
#
loop_
_entity.id
_entity.type
_entity.pdbx_description
1 polymer ?
#
loop_
_entity_poly.entity_id
_entity_poly.type
_entity_poly.pdbx_seq_one_letter_code
_entity_poly.pdbx_strand_id
1 'polypeptide(L)' 'MRRNMTKIKKSCRDKKRYASREAATRRAIELNRKGVRVKPYQCPACGGWHMTHRSPMAVLNEAFIEVGMGPVYV' A
#
# COMPACT_ATOMS: atom_id res chain seq x y z
N MET A 1 -16.12 -10.38 -2.98
CA MET A 1 -14.78 -11.00 -3.17
C MET A 1 -14.18 -11.42 -1.82
N ARG A 2 -14.07 -12.72 -1.54
CA ARG A 2 -13.43 -13.23 -0.29
C ARG A 2 -11.90 -13.16 -0.45
N ARG A 3 -11.24 -12.27 0.30
CA ARG A 3 -9.77 -12.21 0.35
C ARG A 3 -9.24 -13.51 0.99
N ASN A 4 -8.36 -14.22 0.30
CA ASN A 4 -7.83 -15.51 0.74
C ASN A 4 -6.90 -15.33 1.96
N MET A 5 -7.40 -15.67 3.15
CA MET A 5 -6.79 -15.39 4.46
C MET A 5 -5.40 -16.05 4.64
N THR A 6 -5.15 -17.20 3.99
CA THR A 6 -3.88 -17.94 4.08
C THR A 6 -2.73 -17.20 3.38
N LYS A 7 -2.99 -16.59 2.21
CA LYS A 7 -2.02 -15.72 1.52
C LYS A 7 -1.68 -14.48 2.36
N ILE A 8 -2.67 -13.92 3.05
CA ILE A 8 -2.46 -12.74 3.91
C ILE A 8 -1.52 -13.09 5.06
N LYS A 9 -1.75 -14.22 5.75
CA LYS A 9 -0.87 -14.67 6.84
C LYS A 9 0.57 -14.88 6.40
N LYS A 10 0.80 -15.53 5.25
CA LYS A 10 2.14 -15.69 4.68
C LYS A 10 2.79 -14.34 4.40
N SER A 11 2.08 -13.44 3.70
CA SER A 11 2.58 -12.10 3.41
C SER A 11 2.85 -11.25 4.65
N CYS A 12 2.09 -11.42 5.75
CA CYS A 12 2.39 -10.73 7.02
C CYS A 12 3.70 -11.25 7.63
N ARG A 13 3.99 -12.56 7.54
CA ARG A 13 5.23 -13.14 8.07
C ARG A 13 6.47 -12.70 7.30
N ASP A 14 6.38 -12.58 5.98
CA ASP A 14 7.50 -12.18 5.11
C ASP A 14 7.74 -10.65 5.09
N LYS A 15 6.72 -9.84 5.41
CA LYS A 15 6.83 -8.37 5.35
C LYS A 15 7.22 -7.78 6.71
N LYS A 16 8.07 -6.75 6.69
CA LYS A 16 8.38 -5.95 7.87
C LYS A 16 7.10 -5.37 8.47
N ARG A 17 6.87 -5.65 9.76
CA ARG A 17 5.76 -5.14 10.55
C ARG A 17 6.21 -3.88 11.30
N TYR A 18 5.41 -2.83 11.20
CA TYR A 18 5.56 -1.60 11.95
C TYR A 18 4.52 -1.55 13.07
N ALA A 19 4.94 -1.09 14.26
CA ALA A 19 4.07 -0.97 15.43
C ALA A 19 3.04 0.16 15.25
N SER A 20 3.47 1.28 14.66
CA SER A 20 2.65 2.49 14.52
C SER A 20 2.51 2.91 13.06
N ARG A 21 1.37 3.54 12.75
CA ARG A 21 1.10 4.15 11.44
C ARG A 21 2.20 5.14 11.08
N GLU A 22 2.60 5.98 12.03
CA GLU A 22 3.61 7.04 11.82
C GLU A 22 4.96 6.47 11.40
N ALA A 23 5.40 5.38 12.03
CA ALA A 23 6.65 4.69 11.67
C ALA A 23 6.59 4.13 10.24
N ALA A 24 5.45 3.54 9.87
CA ALA A 24 5.23 3.03 8.52
C ALA A 24 5.16 4.17 7.48
N THR A 25 4.49 5.28 7.82
CA THR A 25 4.38 6.48 6.97
C THR A 25 5.73 7.14 6.75
N ARG A 26 6.51 7.36 7.81
CA ARG A 26 7.85 7.96 7.71
C ARG A 26 8.75 7.14 6.78
N ARG A 27 8.68 5.80 6.89
CA ARG A 27 9.43 4.92 5.99
C ARG A 27 8.91 4.97 4.56
N ALA A 28 7.59 5.02 4.37
CA ALA A 28 6.99 5.16 3.05
C ALA A 28 7.39 6.48 2.37
N ILE A 29 7.46 7.59 3.11
CA ILE A 29 7.94 8.89 2.61
C ILE A 29 9.40 8.79 2.16
N GLU A 30 10.27 8.18 2.97
CA GLU A 30 11.68 7.98 2.60
C GLU A 30 11.85 7.14 1.33
N LEU A 31 11.07 6.06 1.20
CA LEU A 31 11.07 5.20 0.02
C LEU A 31 10.51 5.92 -1.21
N ASN A 32 9.43 6.69 -1.04
CA ASN A 32 8.85 7.49 -2.12
C ASN A 32 9.83 8.54 -2.64
N ARG A 33 10.66 9.14 -1.77
CA ARG A 33 11.74 10.05 -2.16
C ARG A 33 12.84 9.36 -2.99
N LYS A 34 13.06 8.06 -2.75
CA LYS A 34 13.98 7.20 -3.52
C LYS A 34 13.33 6.63 -4.80
N GLY A 35 12.13 7.09 -5.17
CA GLY A 35 11.39 6.61 -6.34
C GLY A 35 10.57 5.34 -6.12
N VAL A 36 10.62 4.74 -4.92
CA VAL A 36 9.87 3.53 -4.60
C VAL A 36 8.48 3.92 -4.11
N ARG A 37 7.47 3.82 -5.01
CA ARG A 37 6.07 4.15 -4.71
C ARG A 37 5.42 3.12 -3.80
N VAL A 38 5.42 3.37 -2.49
CA VAL A 38 4.78 2.50 -1.48
C VAL A 38 3.80 3.27 -0.62
N LYS A 39 2.79 2.55 -0.10
CA LYS A 39 1.84 3.07 0.88
C LYS A 39 1.72 2.14 2.10
N PRO A 40 1.61 2.68 3.31
CA PRO A 40 1.32 1.89 4.50
C PRO A 40 -0.15 1.44 4.49
N TYR A 41 -0.41 0.22 4.94
CA TYR A 41 -1.75 -0.32 5.17
C TYR A 41 -1.78 -1.14 6.46
N GLN A 42 -2.92 -1.16 7.14
CA GLN A 42 -3.12 -2.02 8.30
C GLN A 42 -3.44 -3.44 7.84
N CYS A 43 -2.68 -4.42 8.32
CA CYS A 43 -2.91 -5.81 7.96
C CYS A 43 -4.02 -6.42 8.82
N PRO A 44 -5.07 -6.98 8.22
CA PRO A 44 -6.17 -7.59 8.97
C PRO A 44 -5.79 -8.90 9.67
N ALA A 45 -4.68 -9.54 9.29
CA ALA A 45 -4.26 -10.82 9.89
C ALA A 45 -3.47 -10.66 11.19
N CYS A 46 -2.72 -9.56 11.33
CA CYS A 46 -1.80 -9.37 12.46
C CYS A 46 -1.98 -8.02 13.16
N GLY A 47 -2.87 -7.16 12.67
CA GLY A 47 -3.18 -5.85 13.26
C GLY A 47 -2.10 -4.78 13.10
N GLY A 48 -0.90 -5.17 12.65
CA GLY A 48 0.23 -4.28 12.43
C GLY A 48 0.19 -3.54 11.09
N TRP A 49 1.13 -2.61 10.93
CA TRP A 49 1.26 -1.81 9.71
C TRP A 49 2.29 -2.42 8.77
N HIS A 50 1.90 -2.60 7.51
CA HIS A 50 2.77 -3.10 6.45
C HIS A 50 2.80 -2.12 5.28
N MET A 51 3.76 -2.30 4.39
CA MET A 51 3.86 -1.53 3.14
C MET A 51 3.43 -2.36 1.94
N THR A 52 2.70 -1.72 1.04
CA THR A 52 2.38 -2.25 -0.29
C THR A 52 2.88 -1.28 -1.35
N HIS A 53 3.36 -1.83 -2.47
CA HIS A 53 3.67 -1.01 -3.64
C HIS A 53 2.36 -0.47 -4.22
N ARG A 54 2.40 0.77 -4.70
CA ARG A 54 1.36 1.26 -5.60
C ARG A 54 1.70 0.73 -6.99
N SER A 55 0.71 0.16 -7.67
CA SER A 55 0.87 -0.09 -9.10
C SER A 55 0.97 1.25 -9.82
N PRO A 56 1.71 1.33 -10.94
CA PRO A 56 1.75 2.54 -11.77
C PRO A 56 0.34 3.01 -12.15
N MET A 57 -0.55 2.06 -12.42
CA MET A 57 -1.96 2.30 -12.76
C MET A 57 -2.76 2.95 -11.62
N ALA A 58 -2.47 2.61 -10.36
CA ALA A 58 -3.12 3.25 -9.22
C ALA A 58 -2.68 4.71 -9.06
N VAL A 59 -1.40 5.01 -9.31
CA VAL A 59 -0.87 6.38 -9.23
C VAL A 59 -1.45 7.25 -10.34
N LEU A 60 -1.56 6.70 -11.55
CA LEU A 60 -2.20 7.40 -12.67
C LEU A 60 -3.68 7.67 -12.39
N ASN A 61 -4.43 6.67 -11.90
CA ASN A 61 -5.84 6.88 -11.56
C ASN A 61 -6.05 7.94 -10.47
N GLU A 62 -5.17 8.02 -9.47
CA GLU A 62 -5.24 9.08 -8.45
C GLU A 62 -5.00 10.47 -9.06
N ALA A 63 -4.00 10.62 -9.93
CA ALA A 63 -3.71 11.88 -10.62
C ALA A 63 -4.82 12.29 -11.61
N PHE A 64 -5.46 11.31 -12.27
CA PHE A 64 -6.58 11.55 -13.19
C PHE A 64 -7.83 12.06 -12.48
N ILE A 65 -8.12 11.57 -11.26
CA ILE A 65 -9.24 12.08 -10.44
C ILE A 65 -9.02 13.55 -10.04
N GLU A 66 -7.78 13.97 -9.73
CA GLU A 66 -7.47 15.37 -9.38
C GLU A 66 -7.70 16.35 -10.55
N VAL A 67 -7.60 15.88 -11.80
CA VAL A 67 -7.90 16.69 -13.00
C VAL A 67 -9.35 16.52 -13.49
N GLY A 68 -10.22 15.87 -12.70
CA GLY A 68 -11.64 15.70 -13.02
C GLY A 68 -11.94 14.68 -14.13
N MET A 69 -10.95 13.87 -14.53
CA MET A 69 -11.14 12.79 -15.50
C MET A 69 -11.31 11.47 -14.77
N GLY A 70 -12.46 10.83 -14.94
CA GLY A 70 -12.75 9.53 -14.34
C GLY A 70 -11.76 8.45 -14.80
N PRO A 71 -11.45 7.45 -13.95
CA PRO A 71 -10.54 6.36 -14.32
C PRO A 71 -11.08 5.60 -15.54
N VAL A 72 -10.24 5.45 -16.57
CA VAL A 72 -10.55 4.62 -17.73
C VAL A 72 -10.22 3.18 -17.35
N TYR A 73 -11.25 2.38 -17.12
CA TYR A 73 -11.12 0.94 -16.99
C TYR A 73 -11.24 0.35 -18.40
N VAL A 74 -10.10 -0.10 -18.95
CA VAL A 74 -10.07 -0.96 -20.15
C VAL A 74 -10.24 -2.42 -19.77
#